data_AF-F0Y1A4-F1
#
_entry.id   AF-F0Y1A4-F1
#
_cell.length_a   1.000
_cell.length_b   1.000
_cell.length_c   1.000
_cell.angle_alpha   90.00
_cell.angle_beta   90.00
_cell.angle_gamma   90.00
#
_symmetry.space_group_name_H-M   'P 1'
#
loop_
_entity.id
_entity.type
_entity.pdbx_description
1 polymer ?
#
loop_
_entity_poly.entity_id
_entity_poly.type
_entity_poly.pdbx_seq_one_letter_code
_entity_poly.pdbx_strand_id
1 'polypeptide(L)'
;MVDRTGNGARGSPLRFAVASQLLRGAGAWAPDADALAATAGREVRVLHRHAKSNAFLYFYDADDEAAAYGHGLYVALMEALAARGGWTVRYFVMCAESYDCAANQTAGLIPKGTEADFMRYFQDNMTTFDAVVPDGKTSASLVDRLENWTRPFSADVWLALFVLVVLAGAAYALLIRDEAAGNPGEDLYTGVYQAGVTMTGAGGFEPTSRAGKAFVLIFSFFTLLVVAAYTAGLRRPPGAALPPHSRAIRRRTSRRS
;
A
#
# COMPACT_ATOMS: atom_id res chain seq x y z
N MET A 1 -22.86 42.14 -3.28
CA MET A 1 -23.53 41.30 -4.30
C MET A 1 -23.10 41.85 -5.66
N VAL A 2 -22.04 41.28 -6.24
CA VAL A 2 -21.45 41.73 -7.51
C VAL A 2 -21.81 40.70 -8.56
N ASP A 3 -22.52 41.13 -9.60
CA ASP A 3 -22.94 40.32 -10.74
C ASP A 3 -21.69 39.85 -11.54
N ARG A 4 -21.51 38.53 -11.62
CA ARG A 4 -20.39 37.83 -12.26
C ARG A 4 -20.87 37.03 -13.49
N THR A 5 -21.46 37.68 -14.48
CA THR A 5 -21.89 37.01 -15.73
C THR A 5 -21.14 37.43 -16.99
N GLY A 6 -20.12 38.29 -16.89
CA GLY A 6 -19.59 38.97 -18.08
C GLY A 6 -18.28 38.48 -18.71
N ASN A 7 -17.38 37.76 -18.01
CA ASN A 7 -16.00 37.62 -18.54
C ASN A 7 -15.24 36.32 -18.21
N GLY A 8 -15.96 35.26 -17.83
CA GLY A 8 -15.36 33.94 -17.62
C GLY A 8 -15.25 33.15 -18.93
N ALA A 9 -14.11 32.52 -19.17
CA ALA A 9 -13.88 31.48 -20.20
C ALA A 9 -13.43 31.90 -21.61
N ARG A 10 -12.49 32.85 -21.73
CA ARG A 10 -11.50 32.78 -22.83
C ARG A 10 -10.13 32.45 -22.28
N GLY A 11 -9.94 31.19 -21.92
CA GLY A 11 -8.59 30.65 -21.72
C GLY A 11 -7.77 30.90 -22.98
N SER A 12 -6.59 31.51 -22.86
CA SER A 12 -5.80 31.85 -24.04
C SER A 12 -5.46 30.57 -24.82
N PRO A 13 -5.57 30.55 -26.16
CA PRO A 13 -5.30 29.36 -26.98
C PRO A 13 -3.89 28.77 -26.79
N LEU A 14 -2.94 29.58 -26.30
CA LEU A 14 -1.60 29.16 -25.88
C LEU A 14 -1.60 28.16 -24.73
N ARG A 15 -2.54 28.23 -23.78
CA ARG A 15 -2.62 27.32 -22.61
C ARG A 15 -2.92 25.89 -23.02
N PHE A 16 -3.89 25.71 -23.91
CA PHE A 16 -4.23 24.40 -24.46
C PHE A 16 -3.13 23.84 -25.37
N ALA A 17 -2.42 24.70 -26.10
CA ALA A 17 -1.33 24.26 -26.96
C ALA A 17 -0.17 23.64 -26.17
N VAL A 18 0.30 24.29 -25.09
CA VAL A 18 1.41 23.79 -24.25
C VAL A 18 1.00 22.53 -23.48
N ALA A 19 -0.17 22.54 -22.83
CA ALA A 19 -0.68 21.35 -22.13
C ALA A 19 -0.89 20.18 -23.10
N SER A 20 -1.45 20.42 -24.28
CA SER A 20 -1.64 19.37 -25.29
C SER A 20 -0.33 18.89 -25.93
N GLN A 21 0.71 19.73 -26.02
CA GLN A 21 2.04 19.32 -26.47
C GLN A 21 2.76 18.49 -25.41
N LEU A 22 2.64 18.83 -24.12
CA LEU A 22 3.15 18.01 -23.03
C LEU A 22 2.44 16.65 -22.97
N LEU A 23 1.12 16.64 -23.13
CA LEU A 23 0.34 15.39 -23.19
C LEU A 23 0.62 14.56 -24.45
N ARG A 24 1.01 15.19 -25.57
CA ARG A 24 1.40 14.49 -26.80
C ARG A 24 2.86 14.01 -26.76
N GLY A 25 3.77 14.79 -26.17
CA GLY A 25 5.17 14.44 -25.97
C GLY A 25 5.36 13.36 -24.90
N ALA A 26 4.41 13.20 -23.97
CA ALA A 26 4.39 12.13 -23.00
C ALA A 26 4.21 10.73 -23.61
N GLY A 27 3.90 10.62 -24.92
CA GLY A 27 4.21 9.51 -25.85
C GLY A 27 3.73 8.08 -25.57
N ALA A 28 3.46 7.72 -24.32
CA ALA A 28 3.21 6.35 -23.88
C ALA A 28 2.20 6.25 -22.74
N TRP A 29 1.59 7.37 -22.31
CA TRP A 29 0.67 7.35 -21.19
C TRP A 29 -0.72 7.88 -21.57
N ALA A 30 -1.65 6.95 -21.75
CA ALA A 30 -3.06 7.18 -21.49
C ALA A 30 -3.32 6.63 -20.08
N PRO A 31 -3.76 7.44 -19.10
CA PRO A 31 -4.37 6.89 -17.89
C PRO A 31 -5.41 5.86 -18.30
N ASP A 32 -5.53 4.78 -17.53
CA ASP A 32 -6.60 3.81 -17.74
C ASP A 32 -7.92 4.58 -17.79
N ALA A 33 -8.57 4.55 -18.96
CA ALA A 33 -9.76 5.33 -19.23
C ALA A 33 -10.88 4.94 -18.25
N ASP A 34 -10.87 3.68 -17.79
CA ASP A 34 -11.84 3.16 -16.83
C ASP A 34 -11.58 3.71 -15.42
N ALA A 35 -10.32 3.88 -15.01
CA ALA A 35 -9.97 4.50 -13.73
C ALA A 35 -10.33 6.01 -13.69
N LEU A 36 -10.14 6.70 -14.82
CA LEU A 36 -10.60 8.09 -14.99
C LEU A 36 -12.13 8.19 -14.96
N ALA A 37 -12.83 7.30 -15.65
CA ALA A 37 -14.29 7.30 -15.69
C ALA A 37 -14.91 6.99 -14.32
N ALA A 38 -14.31 6.08 -13.53
CA ALA A 38 -14.78 5.73 -12.19
C ALA A 38 -14.72 6.88 -11.18
N THR A 39 -13.99 7.95 -11.51
CA THR A 39 -13.82 9.13 -10.66
C THR A 39 -14.59 10.35 -11.18
N ALA A 40 -15.30 10.24 -12.31
CA ALA A 40 -16.10 11.31 -12.88
C ALA A 40 -17.16 11.85 -11.90
N GLY A 41 -17.32 13.18 -11.88
CA GLY A 41 -18.23 13.89 -10.98
C GLY A 41 -17.72 14.08 -9.55
N ARG A 42 -16.54 13.54 -9.20
CA ARG A 42 -15.91 13.79 -7.90
C ARG A 42 -15.17 15.13 -7.90
N GLU A 43 -15.26 15.83 -6.77
CA GLU A 43 -14.36 16.93 -6.47
C GLU A 43 -13.04 16.36 -5.97
N VAL A 44 -11.94 16.71 -6.66
CA VAL A 44 -10.58 16.29 -6.34
C VAL A 44 -9.86 17.47 -5.71
N ARG A 45 -9.42 17.29 -4.46
CA ARG A 45 -8.66 18.29 -3.70
C ARG A 45 -7.19 18.15 -3.99
N VAL A 46 -6.61 19.17 -4.62
CA VAL A 46 -5.19 19.22 -5.02
C VAL A 46 -4.41 20.05 -4.00
N LEU A 47 -3.46 19.43 -3.32
CA LEU A 47 -2.52 20.15 -2.48
C LEU A 47 -1.37 20.69 -3.33
N HIS A 48 -1.12 22.00 -3.19
CA HIS A 48 0.07 22.65 -3.74
C HIS A 48 0.93 23.30 -2.67
N ARG A 49 2.24 23.20 -2.90
CA ARG A 49 3.27 23.94 -2.17
C ARG A 49 3.54 25.26 -2.85
N HIS A 50 3.38 26.36 -2.13
CA HIS A 50 3.76 27.68 -2.60
C HIS A 50 5.27 27.72 -2.89
N ALA A 51 5.66 27.65 -4.17
CA ALA A 51 7.04 27.81 -4.61
C ALA A 51 7.24 29.29 -4.98
N LYS A 52 8.11 30.00 -4.25
CA LYS A 52 8.27 31.45 -4.40
C LYS A 52 8.84 31.92 -5.76
N SER A 53 9.23 31.05 -6.70
CA SER A 53 10.07 31.52 -7.80
C SER A 53 10.08 30.77 -9.14
N ASN A 54 9.14 29.90 -9.52
CA ASN A 54 9.23 29.25 -10.84
C ASN A 54 7.90 29.21 -11.61
N ALA A 55 7.98 29.29 -12.96
CA ALA A 55 6.91 29.26 -13.99
C ALA A 55 5.84 28.15 -13.86
N PHE A 56 5.90 27.34 -12.81
CA PHE A 56 5.08 26.17 -12.59
C PHE A 56 3.80 26.48 -11.80
N LEU A 57 3.83 27.42 -10.85
CA LEU A 57 2.63 27.86 -10.12
C LEU A 57 2.86 29.21 -9.45
N TYR A 58 2.01 30.19 -9.74
CA TYR A 58 1.92 31.45 -9.03
C TYR A 58 0.45 31.76 -8.75
N PHE A 59 0.17 32.19 -7.53
CA PHE A 59 -1.08 32.83 -7.17
C PHE A 59 -0.85 34.33 -7.24
N TYR A 60 -1.76 35.08 -7.87
CA TYR A 60 -1.68 36.55 -7.89
C TYR A 60 -2.16 37.17 -6.57
N ASP A 61 -2.84 36.39 -5.72
CA ASP A 61 -3.34 36.85 -4.43
C ASP A 61 -3.27 35.72 -3.39
N ALA A 62 -3.08 36.07 -2.11
CA ALA A 62 -2.84 35.11 -1.03
C ALA A 62 -4.10 34.73 -0.23
N ASP A 63 -5.26 35.23 -0.63
CA ASP A 63 -6.53 34.99 0.06
C ASP A 63 -7.08 33.57 -0.19
N ASP A 64 -7.85 33.02 0.74
CA ASP A 64 -8.44 31.67 0.63
C ASP A 64 -9.42 31.51 -0.56
N GLU A 65 -9.96 32.63 -1.08
CA GLU A 65 -10.72 32.65 -2.34
C GLU A 65 -9.83 32.61 -3.60
N ALA A 66 -8.51 32.81 -3.46
CA ALA A 66 -7.57 32.97 -4.56
C ALA A 66 -7.12 31.66 -5.21
N ALA A 67 -7.57 30.50 -4.72
CA ALA A 67 -7.43 29.22 -5.40
C ALA A 67 -7.98 29.25 -6.84
N ALA A 68 -8.95 30.14 -7.12
CA ALA A 68 -9.48 30.38 -8.46
C ALA A 68 -8.50 31.09 -9.43
N TYR A 69 -7.43 31.71 -8.91
CA TYR A 69 -6.45 32.48 -9.69
C TYR A 69 -5.07 31.84 -9.70
N GLY A 70 -4.97 30.54 -9.35
CA GLY A 70 -3.75 29.78 -9.59
C GLY A 70 -3.43 29.78 -11.07
N HIS A 71 -2.26 30.29 -11.46
CA HIS A 71 -1.77 30.22 -12.83
C HIS A 71 -0.42 29.52 -12.86
N GLY A 72 -0.19 28.74 -13.91
CA GLY A 72 1.08 28.04 -14.10
C GLY A 72 0.86 26.68 -14.72
N LEU A 73 1.97 26.01 -15.00
CA LEU A 73 1.96 24.69 -15.63
C LEU A 73 1.19 23.65 -14.81
N TYR A 74 1.26 23.71 -13.47
CA TYR A 74 0.56 22.76 -12.60
C TYR A 74 -0.97 22.90 -12.69
N VAL A 75 -1.49 24.12 -12.69
CA VAL A 75 -2.93 24.35 -12.85
C VAL A 75 -3.40 23.86 -14.22
N ALA A 76 -2.69 24.21 -15.29
CA ALA A 76 -3.06 23.79 -16.64
C ALA A 76 -3.03 22.25 -16.81
N LEU A 77 -2.06 21.58 -16.19
CA LEU A 77 -1.98 20.13 -16.20
C LEU A 77 -3.14 19.50 -15.42
N MET A 78 -3.42 19.98 -14.21
CA MET A 78 -4.49 19.44 -13.36
C MET A 78 -5.88 19.71 -13.96
N GLU A 79 -6.10 20.88 -14.55
CA GLU A 79 -7.32 21.19 -15.31
C GLU A 79 -7.48 20.26 -16.53
N ALA A 80 -6.39 19.99 -17.27
CA ALA A 80 -6.44 19.08 -18.41
C ALA A 80 -6.72 17.63 -18.00
N LEU A 81 -6.16 17.19 -16.87
CA LEU A 81 -6.44 15.87 -16.28
C LEU A 81 -7.89 15.79 -15.80
N ALA A 82 -8.37 16.81 -15.10
CA ALA A 82 -9.74 16.87 -14.63
C ALA A 82 -10.77 16.93 -15.75
N ALA A 83 -10.51 17.70 -16.81
CA ALA A 83 -11.35 17.73 -17.99
C ALA A 83 -11.42 16.35 -18.69
N ARG A 84 -10.32 15.57 -18.65
CA ARG A 84 -10.28 14.19 -19.17
C ARG A 84 -10.97 13.18 -18.25
N GLY A 85 -10.83 13.34 -16.93
CA GLY A 85 -11.45 12.46 -15.93
C GLY A 85 -12.88 12.81 -15.56
N GLY A 86 -13.39 13.95 -16.05
CA GLY A 86 -14.69 14.48 -15.63
C GLY A 86 -14.70 14.93 -14.15
N TRP A 87 -13.57 15.38 -13.61
CA TRP A 87 -13.44 15.83 -12.23
C TRP A 87 -13.66 17.34 -12.10
N THR A 88 -14.06 17.78 -10.91
CA THR A 88 -13.90 19.18 -10.50
C THR A 88 -12.66 19.30 -9.63
N VAL A 89 -11.84 20.32 -9.85
CA VAL A 89 -10.58 20.50 -9.12
C VAL A 89 -10.76 21.61 -8.10
N ARG A 90 -10.39 21.34 -6.84
CA ARG A 90 -10.24 22.39 -5.83
C ARG A 90 -8.79 22.44 -5.37
N TYR A 91 -8.15 23.59 -5.57
CA TYR A 91 -6.76 23.82 -5.19
C TYR A 91 -6.65 24.28 -3.74
N PHE A 92 -5.70 23.73 -2.99
CA PHE A 92 -5.40 24.12 -1.61
C PHE A 92 -3.93 24.51 -1.48
N VAL A 93 -3.66 25.59 -0.75
CA VAL A 93 -2.30 26.01 -0.38
C VAL A 93 -1.98 25.44 1.00
N MET A 94 -0.85 24.75 1.13
CA MET A 94 -0.28 24.11 2.34
C MET A 94 -0.97 24.43 3.68
N CYS A 95 -2.08 23.76 3.98
CA CYS A 95 -2.66 23.61 5.32
C CYS A 95 -3.87 22.65 5.36
N ALA A 96 -4.18 21.92 4.27
CA ALA A 96 -5.30 20.99 4.27
C ALA A 96 -4.92 19.69 5.01
N GLU A 97 -5.70 19.32 6.03
CA GLU A 97 -5.55 18.06 6.79
C GLU A 97 -5.75 16.80 5.92
N SER A 98 -6.38 16.94 4.75
CA SER A 98 -6.55 15.88 3.78
C SER A 98 -6.59 16.43 2.35
N TYR A 99 -5.90 15.76 1.43
CA TYR A 99 -5.90 16.04 0.00
C TYR A 99 -5.98 14.73 -0.78
N ASP A 100 -6.58 14.77 -1.96
CA ASP A 100 -6.79 13.58 -2.78
C ASP A 100 -5.63 13.40 -3.78
N CYS A 101 -4.95 14.49 -4.12
CA CYS A 101 -3.74 14.49 -4.95
C CYS A 101 -2.81 15.64 -4.56
N ALA A 102 -1.53 15.50 -4.88
CA ALA A 102 -0.57 16.59 -4.80
C ALA A 102 0.19 16.64 -6.13
N ALA A 103 0.37 17.86 -6.64
CA ALA A 103 1.20 18.13 -7.80
C ALA A 103 2.25 19.18 -7.38
N ASN A 104 3.46 18.70 -7.12
CA ASN A 104 4.53 19.50 -6.56
C ASN A 104 5.85 19.20 -7.26
N GLN A 105 6.74 20.20 -7.26
CA GLN A 105 8.13 20.00 -7.65
C GLN A 105 8.84 19.31 -6.48
N THR A 106 8.94 17.99 -6.54
CA THR A 106 9.63 17.17 -5.54
C THR A 106 11.09 17.01 -5.98
N ALA A 107 12.02 17.61 -5.21
CA ALA A 107 13.46 17.42 -5.40
C ALA A 107 13.93 16.05 -4.87
N GLY A 108 13.35 14.95 -5.36
CA GLY A 108 13.73 13.59 -5.00
C GLY A 108 13.45 13.17 -3.54
N LEU A 109 12.77 14.00 -2.75
CA LEU A 109 12.41 13.74 -1.36
C LEU A 109 10.98 13.18 -1.26
N ILE A 110 10.69 12.06 -1.95
CA ILE A 110 9.52 11.25 -1.60
C ILE A 110 9.90 10.42 -0.37
N PRO A 111 9.21 10.55 0.78
CA PRO A 111 9.48 9.70 1.93
C PRO A 111 9.32 8.24 1.52
N LYS A 112 10.38 7.43 1.66
CA LYS A 112 10.28 5.97 1.49
C LYS A 112 9.14 5.46 2.37
N GLY A 113 8.11 4.86 1.76
CA GLY A 113 6.95 4.32 2.48
C GLY A 113 5.64 5.12 2.36
N THR A 114 5.57 6.16 1.51
CA THR A 114 4.26 6.69 1.13
C THR A 114 3.59 5.72 0.14
N GLU A 115 2.47 5.11 0.52
CA GLU A 115 1.62 4.24 -0.33
C GLU A 115 0.83 5.03 -1.40
N ALA A 116 1.33 6.20 -1.80
CA ALA A 116 0.76 6.93 -2.92
C ALA A 116 1.38 6.40 -4.21
N ASP A 117 0.55 5.99 -5.16
CA ASP A 117 1.01 5.69 -6.51
C ASP A 117 1.43 7.02 -7.17
N PHE A 118 2.72 7.34 -7.06
CA PHE A 118 3.31 8.50 -7.70
C PHE A 118 3.51 8.22 -9.19
N MET A 119 2.87 9.01 -10.04
CA MET A 119 3.17 8.99 -11.47
C MET A 119 4.16 10.09 -11.81
N ARG A 120 5.28 9.70 -12.42
CA ARG A 120 6.30 10.60 -12.95
C ARG A 120 5.90 11.09 -14.34
N TYR A 121 5.49 12.35 -14.43
CA TYR A 121 5.06 12.97 -15.70
C TYR A 121 6.23 13.51 -16.51
N PHE A 122 7.29 13.95 -15.83
CA PHE A 122 8.44 14.55 -16.48
C PHE A 122 9.66 14.38 -15.57
N GLN A 123 10.77 13.97 -16.16
CA GLN A 123 12.05 13.88 -15.48
C GLN A 123 13.08 14.63 -16.34
N ASP A 124 13.45 15.82 -15.87
CA ASP A 124 14.68 16.47 -16.33
C ASP A 124 15.80 16.08 -15.34
N ASN A 125 17.07 16.28 -15.74
CA ASN A 125 18.26 15.95 -14.96
C ASN A 125 18.29 16.56 -13.55
N MET A 126 17.42 17.54 -13.25
CA MET A 126 17.35 18.25 -11.97
C MET A 126 15.98 18.17 -11.27
N THR A 127 14.91 17.68 -11.92
CA THR A 127 13.53 17.76 -11.40
C THR A 127 12.66 16.63 -11.89
N THR A 128 12.06 15.89 -10.94
CA THR A 128 10.95 14.95 -11.17
C THR A 128 9.62 15.63 -10.89
N PHE A 129 8.66 15.45 -11.80
CA PHE A 129 7.28 15.87 -11.63
C PHE A 129 6.46 14.66 -11.24
N ASP A 130 6.09 14.57 -9.96
CA ASP A 130 5.25 13.52 -9.44
C ASP A 130 3.83 14.08 -9.24
N ALA A 131 2.82 13.48 -9.86
CA ALA A 131 1.43 13.69 -9.46
C ALA A 131 0.90 12.40 -8.82
N VAL A 132 0.35 12.53 -7.62
CA VAL A 132 -0.42 11.46 -6.98
C VAL A 132 -1.81 11.53 -7.58
N VAL A 133 -2.20 10.56 -8.40
CA VAL A 133 -3.59 10.47 -8.85
C VAL A 133 -4.30 9.55 -7.88
N PRO A 134 -5.43 9.97 -7.25
CA PRO A 134 -6.23 9.05 -6.48
C PRO A 134 -6.71 7.97 -7.46
N ASP A 135 -6.26 6.74 -7.27
CA ASP A 135 -6.57 5.59 -8.12
C ASP A 135 -8.05 5.16 -8.04
N GLY A 136 -8.89 5.97 -7.40
CA GLY A 136 -10.30 5.69 -7.14
C GLY A 136 -10.50 4.54 -6.16
N LYS A 137 -9.44 3.88 -5.67
CA LYS A 137 -9.58 2.78 -4.72
C LYS A 137 -9.93 3.36 -3.37
N THR A 138 -11.23 3.33 -3.08
CA THR A 138 -11.77 3.39 -1.73
C THR A 138 -10.87 2.60 -0.79
N SER A 139 -10.62 3.13 0.42
CA SER A 139 -9.85 2.49 1.48
C SER A 139 -9.93 0.97 1.38
N ALA A 140 -8.78 0.31 1.19
CA ALA A 140 -8.70 -1.13 0.95
C ALA A 140 -9.70 -1.86 1.85
N SER A 141 -10.58 -2.64 1.24
CA SER A 141 -11.67 -3.30 1.95
C SER A 141 -11.09 -4.17 3.06
N LEU A 142 -11.87 -4.49 4.10
CA LEU A 142 -11.40 -5.40 5.15
C LEU A 142 -10.94 -6.74 4.56
N VAL A 143 -11.56 -7.18 3.46
CA VAL A 143 -11.18 -8.38 2.71
C VAL A 143 -9.78 -8.20 2.12
N ASP A 144 -9.50 -7.08 1.43
CA ASP A 144 -8.18 -6.82 0.85
C ASP A 144 -7.08 -6.76 1.93
N ARG A 145 -7.40 -6.18 3.09
CA ARG A 145 -6.48 -6.12 4.23
C ARG A 145 -6.19 -7.51 4.80
N LEU A 146 -7.22 -8.34 4.96
CA LEU A 146 -7.08 -9.71 5.45
C LEU A 146 -6.35 -10.60 4.44
N GLU A 147 -6.62 -10.43 3.15
CA GLU A 147 -5.90 -11.12 2.08
C GLU A 147 -4.43 -10.71 2.08
N ASN A 148 -4.14 -9.41 2.13
CA ASN A 148 -2.75 -8.91 2.20
C ASN A 148 -2.01 -9.40 3.46
N TRP A 149 -2.70 -9.54 4.58
CA TRP A 149 -2.13 -10.09 5.81
C TRP A 149 -1.87 -11.60 5.71
N THR A 150 -2.77 -12.39 5.14
CA THR A 150 -2.60 -13.85 5.01
C THR A 150 -1.63 -14.25 3.88
N ARG A 151 -1.39 -13.36 2.92
CA ARG A 151 -0.55 -13.56 1.73
C ARG A 151 0.85 -14.16 1.94
N PRO A 152 1.61 -13.87 3.02
CA PRO A 152 2.98 -14.37 3.17
C PRO A 152 3.09 -15.89 3.17
N PHE A 153 2.01 -16.59 3.52
CA PHE A 153 1.93 -18.05 3.52
C PHE A 153 0.79 -18.54 2.62
N SER A 154 0.98 -19.72 2.02
CA SER A 154 -0.12 -20.39 1.32
C SER A 154 -1.15 -20.93 2.31
N ALA A 155 -2.36 -21.22 1.83
CA ALA A 155 -3.40 -21.85 2.64
C ALA A 155 -2.93 -23.17 3.28
N ASP A 156 -2.14 -23.97 2.56
CA ASP A 156 -1.57 -25.22 3.07
C ASP A 156 -0.64 -24.99 4.27
N VAL A 157 0.18 -23.92 4.21
CA VAL A 157 1.09 -23.57 5.31
C VAL A 157 0.30 -23.06 6.51
N TRP A 158 -0.73 -22.23 6.31
CA TRP A 158 -1.61 -21.79 7.39
C TRP A 158 -2.30 -22.97 8.08
N LEU A 159 -2.83 -23.92 7.31
CA LEU A 159 -3.44 -25.13 7.84
C LEU A 159 -2.41 -25.97 8.62
N ALA A 160 -1.19 -26.13 8.10
CA ALA A 160 -0.13 -26.84 8.78
C ALA A 160 0.25 -26.17 10.12
N LEU A 161 0.31 -24.83 10.17
CA LEU A 161 0.54 -24.08 11.40
C LEU A 161 -0.59 -24.28 12.42
N PHE A 162 -1.85 -24.28 11.96
CA PHE A 162 -3.00 -24.53 12.84
C PHE A 162 -2.96 -25.95 13.44
N VAL A 163 -2.71 -26.96 12.60
CA VAL A 163 -2.56 -28.35 13.06
C VAL A 163 -1.39 -28.48 14.03
N LEU A 164 -0.28 -27.81 13.75
CA LEU A 164 0.90 -27.82 14.62
C LEU A 164 0.60 -27.21 16.00
N VAL A 165 -0.16 -26.12 16.08
CA VAL A 165 -0.59 -25.53 17.36
C VAL A 165 -1.45 -26.51 18.16
N VAL A 166 -2.38 -27.22 17.50
CA VAL A 166 -3.21 -28.25 18.17
C VAL A 166 -2.36 -29.42 18.67
N LEU A 167 -1.42 -29.92 17.86
CA LEU A 167 -0.51 -30.99 18.25
C LEU A 167 0.43 -30.58 19.38
N ALA A 168 0.96 -29.35 19.32
CA ALA A 168 1.78 -28.79 20.37
C ALA A 168 0.99 -28.65 21.67
N GLY A 169 -0.26 -28.17 21.60
CA GLY A 169 -1.15 -28.09 22.75
C GLY A 169 -1.50 -29.44 23.36
N ALA A 170 -1.70 -30.47 22.54
CA ALA A 170 -1.93 -31.83 23.01
C ALA A 170 -0.68 -32.43 23.67
N ALA A 171 0.50 -32.29 23.05
CA ALA A 171 1.77 -32.72 23.65
C ALA A 171 2.00 -32.03 25.01
N TYR A 172 1.63 -30.77 25.07
CA TYR A 172 1.76 -29.95 26.23
C TYR A 172 0.77 -30.32 27.36
N ALA A 173 -0.48 -30.63 27.03
CA ALA A 173 -1.44 -31.18 27.98
C ALA A 173 -0.97 -32.52 28.59
N LEU A 174 -0.33 -33.38 27.78
CA LEU A 174 0.27 -34.62 28.27
C LEU A 174 1.43 -34.36 29.24
N LEU A 175 2.24 -33.32 29.00
CA LEU A 175 3.33 -32.94 29.88
C LEU A 175 2.86 -32.34 31.22
N ILE A 176 1.71 -31.66 31.25
CA ILE A 176 1.11 -31.15 32.50
C ILE A 176 0.44 -32.27 33.29
N ARG A 177 -0.19 -33.24 32.62
CA ARG A 177 -0.98 -34.28 33.25
C ARG A 177 -0.17 -35.15 34.22
N ASP A 178 1.13 -35.30 33.99
CA ASP A 178 2.03 -36.00 34.91
C ASP A 178 2.18 -35.28 36.27
N GLU A 179 1.76 -34.01 36.37
CA GLU A 179 1.86 -33.18 37.56
C GLU A 179 0.51 -32.89 38.25
N ALA A 180 -0.61 -33.01 37.53
CA ALA A 180 -1.94 -32.66 38.04
C ALA A 180 -3.01 -33.72 37.73
N ALA A 181 -3.79 -34.12 38.73
CA ALA A 181 -4.94 -35.03 38.60
C ALA A 181 -6.19 -34.32 38.01
N GLY A 182 -5.98 -33.49 36.97
CA GLY A 182 -7.00 -32.65 36.34
C GLY A 182 -7.95 -33.38 35.40
N ASN A 183 -8.96 -32.65 34.91
CA ASN A 183 -9.85 -33.11 33.86
C ASN A 183 -9.10 -33.07 32.51
N PRO A 184 -8.96 -34.20 31.78
CA PRO A 184 -8.18 -34.26 30.55
C PRO A 184 -8.67 -33.31 29.45
N GLY A 185 -9.96 -32.95 29.44
CA GLY A 185 -10.50 -31.98 28.48
C GLY A 185 -10.05 -30.55 28.78
N GLU A 186 -9.98 -30.18 30.06
CA GLU A 186 -9.52 -28.86 30.51
C GLU A 186 -8.02 -28.69 30.29
N ASP A 187 -7.24 -29.75 30.52
CA ASP A 187 -5.80 -29.78 30.26
C ASP A 187 -5.51 -29.60 28.76
N LEU A 188 -6.28 -30.27 27.89
CA LEU A 188 -6.15 -30.13 26.44
C LEU A 188 -6.48 -28.72 25.97
N TYR A 189 -7.60 -28.15 26.42
CA TYR A 189 -7.99 -26.78 26.07
C TYR A 189 -6.93 -25.78 26.52
N THR A 190 -6.48 -25.90 27.77
CA THR A 190 -5.44 -25.04 28.35
C THR A 190 -4.13 -25.18 27.56
N GLY A 191 -3.77 -26.40 27.18
CA GLY A 191 -2.57 -26.66 26.40
C GLY A 191 -2.62 -26.06 24.99
N VAL A 192 -3.74 -26.20 24.27
CA VAL A 192 -3.92 -25.58 22.94
C VAL A 192 -3.92 -24.06 23.04
N TYR A 193 -4.59 -23.49 24.04
CA TYR A 193 -4.58 -22.05 24.30
C TYR A 193 -3.15 -21.55 24.55
N GLN A 194 -2.40 -22.22 25.41
CA GLN A 194 -1.02 -21.81 25.74
C GLN A 194 -0.08 -21.97 24.56
N ALA A 195 -0.19 -23.05 23.78
CA ALA A 195 0.57 -23.21 22.54
C ALA A 195 0.27 -22.09 21.53
N GLY A 196 -1.01 -21.69 21.41
CA GLY A 196 -1.42 -20.56 20.57
C GLY A 196 -0.83 -19.22 21.03
N VAL A 197 -0.88 -18.93 22.33
CA VAL A 197 -0.30 -17.71 22.92
C VAL A 197 1.23 -17.68 22.76
N THR A 198 1.92 -18.81 22.92
CA THR A 198 3.36 -18.90 22.66
C THR A 198 3.68 -18.67 21.18
N MET A 199 2.83 -19.15 20.25
CA MET A 199 3.00 -18.94 18.81
C MET A 199 2.90 -17.45 18.42
N THR A 200 2.13 -16.64 19.15
CA THR A 200 2.04 -15.19 18.90
C THR A 200 3.15 -14.39 19.57
N GLY A 201 3.96 -15.01 20.43
CA GLY A 201 4.96 -14.33 21.26
C GLY A 201 4.37 -13.47 22.37
N ALA A 202 3.05 -13.51 22.59
CA ALA A 202 2.35 -12.66 23.57
C ALA A 202 2.34 -13.24 24.99
N GLY A 203 2.92 -14.41 25.21
CA GLY A 203 3.02 -15.00 26.54
C GLY A 203 4.01 -16.16 26.60
N GLY A 204 4.46 -16.43 27.82
CA GLY A 204 5.28 -17.59 28.14
C GLY A 204 4.59 -18.38 29.23
N PHE A 205 4.34 -19.65 28.97
CA PHE A 205 4.15 -20.59 30.06
C PHE A 205 5.52 -21.05 30.56
N GLU A 206 5.67 -21.14 31.88
CA GLU A 206 6.89 -21.66 32.50
C GLU A 206 6.67 -23.08 33.02
N PRO A 207 7.08 -24.12 32.25
CA PRO A 207 6.96 -25.49 32.69
C PRO A 207 7.89 -25.77 33.87
N THR A 208 7.34 -26.46 34.84
CA THR A 208 8.00 -27.01 36.04
C THR A 208 8.88 -28.21 35.67
N SER A 209 8.37 -29.15 34.86
CA SER A 209 9.14 -30.31 34.40
C SER A 209 10.29 -29.97 33.45
N ARG A 210 11.38 -30.74 33.53
CA ARG A 210 12.53 -30.62 32.60
C ARG A 210 12.13 -30.90 31.15
N ALA A 211 11.23 -31.86 30.93
CA ALA A 211 10.72 -32.20 29.60
C ALA A 211 9.89 -31.04 29.02
N GLY A 212 9.01 -30.43 29.84
CA GLY A 212 8.28 -29.23 29.46
C GLY A 212 9.21 -28.07 29.09
N LYS A 213 10.26 -27.81 29.89
CA LYS A 213 11.25 -26.75 29.59
C LYS A 213 11.94 -26.97 28.25
N ALA A 214 12.36 -28.19 27.97
CA ALA A 214 12.97 -28.54 26.68
C ALA A 214 11.97 -28.37 25.53
N PHE A 215 10.72 -28.80 25.71
CA PHE A 215 9.67 -28.64 24.71
C PHE A 215 9.39 -27.17 24.40
N VAL A 216 9.17 -26.33 25.42
CA VAL A 216 8.92 -24.89 25.24
C VAL A 216 10.09 -24.20 24.56
N LEU A 217 11.34 -24.56 24.88
CA LEU A 217 12.51 -24.03 24.21
C LEU A 217 12.52 -24.37 22.71
N ILE A 218 12.27 -25.63 22.34
CA ILE A 218 12.22 -26.09 20.95
C ILE A 218 11.05 -25.43 20.21
N PHE A 219 9.88 -25.38 20.82
CA PHE A 219 8.69 -24.77 20.22
C PHE A 219 8.88 -23.27 20.03
N SER A 220 9.49 -22.58 20.99
CA SER A 220 9.81 -21.15 20.86
C SER A 220 10.81 -20.88 19.73
N PHE A 221 11.84 -21.73 19.59
CA PHE A 221 12.77 -21.64 18.46
C PHE A 221 12.05 -21.83 17.12
N PHE A 222 11.14 -22.80 17.04
CA PHE A 222 10.31 -22.99 15.86
C PHE A 222 9.42 -21.76 15.58
N THR A 223 8.76 -21.19 16.58
CA THR A 223 7.95 -19.97 16.45
C THR A 223 8.79 -18.82 15.89
N LEU A 224 10.02 -18.63 16.38
CA LEU A 224 10.94 -17.61 15.86
C LEU A 224 11.23 -17.82 14.36
N LEU A 225 11.42 -19.07 13.91
CA LEU A 225 11.61 -19.38 12.49
C LEU A 225 10.37 -19.04 11.67
N VAL A 226 9.16 -19.34 12.17
CA VAL A 226 7.92 -19.01 11.47
C VAL A 226 7.71 -17.49 11.37
N VAL A 227 7.93 -16.74 12.47
CA VAL A 227 7.82 -15.27 12.46
C VAL A 227 8.84 -14.63 11.52
N ALA A 228 10.08 -15.15 11.50
CA ALA A 228 11.11 -14.69 10.58
C ALA A 228 10.72 -14.96 9.11
N ALA A 229 10.21 -16.16 8.81
CA ALA A 229 9.74 -16.52 7.47
C ALA A 229 8.54 -15.67 7.03
N TYR A 230 7.58 -15.42 7.94
CA TYR A 230 6.42 -14.57 7.70
C TYR A 230 6.84 -13.13 7.36
N THR A 231 7.76 -12.58 8.15
CA THR A 231 8.28 -11.22 7.95
C THR A 231 9.09 -11.09 6.65
N ALA A 232 9.83 -12.14 6.28
CA ALA A 232 10.50 -12.21 4.97
C ALA A 232 9.49 -12.25 3.82
N GLY A 233 8.38 -12.98 3.98
CA GLY A 233 7.30 -13.08 3.01
C GLY A 233 6.57 -11.74 2.76
N LEU A 234 6.36 -10.95 3.82
CA LEU A 234 5.72 -9.62 3.72
C LEU A 234 6.48 -8.63 2.84
N ARG A 235 7.81 -8.76 2.72
CA ARG A 235 8.63 -7.84 1.91
C ARG A 235 8.59 -8.15 0.41
N ARG A 236 7.93 -9.23 0.02
CA ARG A 236 7.91 -9.68 -1.37
C ARG A 236 6.86 -8.88 -2.17
N PRO A 237 7.25 -8.19 -3.26
CA PRO A 237 6.30 -7.50 -4.11
C PRO A 237 5.26 -8.47 -4.70
N PRO A 238 4.00 -8.04 -4.86
CA PRO A 238 3.01 -8.77 -5.61
C PRO A 238 3.52 -9.13 -7.00
N GLY A 239 3.44 -10.40 -7.39
CA GLY A 239 3.86 -10.84 -8.72
C GLY A 239 5.37 -11.06 -8.91
N ALA A 240 6.21 -10.86 -7.88
CA ALA A 240 7.59 -11.33 -7.90
C ALA A 240 7.58 -12.86 -7.92
N ALA A 241 7.57 -13.47 -9.11
CA ALA A 241 7.54 -14.91 -9.29
C ALA A 241 8.63 -15.56 -8.42
N LEU A 242 8.29 -16.70 -7.79
CA LEU A 242 9.33 -17.53 -7.19
C LEU A 242 10.32 -17.88 -8.29
N PRO A 243 11.63 -17.58 -8.11
CA PRO A 243 12.62 -18.04 -9.05
C PRO A 243 12.41 -19.54 -9.25
N PRO A 244 12.37 -20.03 -10.50
CA PRO A 244 11.91 -21.38 -10.84
C PRO A 244 12.93 -22.44 -10.38
N HIS A 245 13.07 -22.63 -9.07
CA HIS A 245 14.05 -23.54 -8.50
C HIS A 245 13.62 -25.02 -8.54
N SER A 246 12.39 -25.33 -8.95
CA SER A 246 11.84 -26.69 -8.91
C SER A 246 11.53 -27.32 -10.27
N ARG A 247 11.75 -26.62 -11.40
CA ARG A 247 11.56 -27.23 -12.74
C ARG A 247 12.82 -27.85 -13.35
N ALA A 248 13.99 -27.72 -12.71
CA ALA A 248 15.26 -28.20 -13.27
C ALA A 248 15.52 -29.71 -13.11
N ILE A 249 14.76 -30.45 -12.27
CA ILE A 249 15.01 -31.89 -12.01
C ILE A 249 13.97 -32.80 -12.69
N ARG A 250 13.46 -32.44 -13.88
CA ARG A 250 12.52 -33.31 -14.61
C ARG A 250 12.81 -33.53 -16.10
N ARG A 251 14.00 -33.19 -16.60
CA ARG A 251 14.35 -33.40 -18.02
C ARG A 251 15.78 -33.93 -18.20
N ARG A 252 16.08 -35.14 -17.75
CA ARG A 252 17.27 -35.88 -18.24
C ARG A 252 17.22 -37.40 -18.01
N THR A 253 16.14 -38.08 -18.39
CA THR A 253 16.13 -39.56 -18.42
C THR A 253 15.56 -40.20 -19.69
N SER A 254 15.12 -39.45 -20.71
CA SER A 254 14.49 -40.04 -21.91
C SER A 254 15.37 -40.01 -23.17
N ARG A 255 16.67 -40.30 -23.08
CA ARG A 255 17.49 -40.46 -24.30
C ARG A 255 18.60 -41.50 -24.12
N ARG A 256 18.20 -42.77 -24.13
CA ARG A 256 19.02 -43.94 -24.53
C ARG A 256 18.13 -45.17 -24.65
N SER A 257 17.60 -45.38 -25.86
CA SER A 257 17.23 -46.69 -26.42
C SER A 257 17.21 -46.52 -27.92
#